data_AF-A0A2R6LES5-F1
#
_entry.id   AF-A0A2R6LES5-F1
#
_cell.length_a   1.000
_cell.length_b   1.000
_cell.length_c   1.000
_cell.angle_alpha   90.00
_cell.angle_beta   90.00
_cell.angle_gamma   90.00
#
_symmetry.space_group_name_H-M   'P 1'
#
loop_
_entity.id
_entity.type
_entity.pdbx_description
1 polymer ?
#
loop_
_entity_poly.entity_id
_entity_poly.type
_entity_poly.pdbx_seq_one_letter_code
_entity_poly.pdbx_strand_id
1 'polypeptide(L)'
;MSNTRVNFRLPEDLVDKTDVAAEVNKKNRTEIVREALQDYLEDVENDERFKEAVVELYLDDRIGFELLKEFIGRQDAESVRASKTILDRGDKLANELADL
;
A
#
# COMPACT_ATOMS: atom_id res chain seq x y z
N MET A 1 -3.55 18.03 -7.52
CA MET A 1 -3.86 16.88 -6.65
C MET A 1 -5.02 17.29 -5.75
N SER A 2 -6.02 16.42 -5.60
CA SER A 2 -7.11 16.64 -4.63
C SER A 2 -6.69 16.11 -3.27
N ASN A 3 -6.97 16.86 -2.20
CA ASN A 3 -6.72 16.39 -0.84
C ASN A 3 -7.98 15.76 -0.25
N THR A 4 -7.84 14.59 0.35
CA THR A 4 -8.91 13.94 1.13
C THR A 4 -8.68 14.23 2.61
N ARG A 5 -9.70 14.76 3.31
CA ARG A 5 -9.61 14.99 4.75
C ARG A 5 -9.77 13.67 5.49
N VAL A 6 -8.79 13.36 6.33
CA VAL A 6 -8.74 12.16 7.17
C VAL A 6 -8.53 12.58 8.63
N ASN A 7 -9.10 11.84 9.58
CA ASN A 7 -8.96 12.10 11.01
C ASN A 7 -8.18 10.96 11.65
N PHE A 8 -7.09 11.29 12.34
CA PHE A 8 -6.25 10.33 13.05
C PHE A 8 -6.29 10.60 14.56
N ARG A 9 -6.14 9.55 15.35
CA ARG A 9 -5.83 9.67 16.78
C ARG A 9 -4.33 9.41 16.93
N LEU A 10 -3.61 10.39 17.44
CA LEU A 10 -2.19 10.29 17.72
C LEU A 10 -1.97 10.40 19.23
N PRO A 11 -0.96 9.74 19.79
CA PRO A 11 -0.50 9.98 21.16
C PRO A 11 -0.21 11.48 21.38
N GLU A 12 -0.55 12.00 22.57
CA GLU A 12 -0.34 13.42 22.89
C GLU A 12 1.14 13.83 22.72
N ASP A 13 2.07 12.97 23.12
CA ASP A 13 3.50 13.26 23.00
C ASP A 13 3.96 13.40 21.54
N LEU A 14 3.32 12.71 20.61
CA LEU A 14 3.62 12.81 19.18
C LEU A 14 3.05 14.10 18.59
N VAL A 15 1.88 14.55 19.06
CA VAL A 15 1.31 15.84 18.68
C VAL A 15 2.22 16.98 19.14
N ASP A 16 2.66 16.94 20.40
CA ASP A 16 3.56 17.96 20.96
C ASP A 16 4.89 18.05 20.19
N LYS A 17 5.49 16.90 19.85
CA LYS A 17 6.71 16.86 19.02
C LYS A 17 6.47 17.42 17.62
N THR A 18 5.33 17.11 17.02
CA THR A 18 4.94 17.61 15.70
C THR A 18 4.79 19.14 15.71
N ASP A 19 4.26 19.70 16.79
CA ASP A 19 4.12 21.15 16.97
C ASP A 19 5.46 21.86 17.05
N VAL A 20 6.38 21.31 17.84
CA VAL A 20 7.74 21.85 17.94
C VAL A 20 8.43 21.79 16.57
N ALA A 21 8.30 20.67 15.85
CA ALA A 21 8.86 20.53 14.51
C ALA A 21 8.27 21.54 13.51
N ALA A 22 6.95 21.76 13.56
CA ALA A 22 6.26 22.74 12.74
C ALA A 22 6.79 24.16 12.99
N GLU A 23 6.95 24.56 14.26
CA GLU A 23 7.46 25.88 14.64
C GLU A 23 8.91 26.13 14.22
N VAL A 24 9.78 25.11 14.35
CA VAL A 24 11.19 25.17 13.95
C VAL A 24 11.31 25.30 12.43
N ASN A 25 10.53 24.51 11.68
CA ASN A 25 10.61 24.45 10.23
C ASN A 25 9.76 25.49 9.50
N LYS A 26 8.98 26.31 10.24
CA LYS A 26 8.02 27.28 9.68
C LYS A 26 7.00 26.63 8.74
N LYS A 27 6.54 25.43 9.12
CA LYS A 27 5.53 24.63 8.43
C LYS A 27 4.30 24.45 9.31
N ASN A 28 3.19 24.00 8.74
CA ASN A 28 2.03 23.58 9.52
C ASN A 28 2.05 22.07 9.83
N ARG A 29 1.25 21.62 10.80
CA ARG A 29 1.15 20.20 11.20
C ARG A 29 0.88 19.26 10.03
N THR A 30 0.01 19.66 9.10
CA THR A 30 -0.34 18.84 7.93
C THR A 30 0.88 18.63 7.04
N GLU A 31 1.71 19.65 6.85
CA GLU A 31 2.95 19.54 6.07
C GLU A 31 3.94 18.58 6.73
N ILE A 32 4.13 18.68 8.05
CA ILE A 32 5.01 17.76 8.79
C ILE A 32 4.53 16.31 8.67
N VAL A 33 3.24 16.06 8.89
CA VAL A 33 2.67 14.70 8.80
C VAL A 33 2.72 14.18 7.36
N ARG A 34 2.47 15.03 6.37
CA ARG A 34 2.54 14.65 4.95
C ARG A 34 3.96 14.25 4.56
N GLU A 35 4.96 15.04 4.95
CA GLU A 35 6.37 14.74 4.65
C GLU A 35 6.80 13.45 5.35
N ALA A 36 6.53 13.31 6.65
CA ALA A 36 6.86 12.09 7.38
C ALA A 36 6.20 10.83 6.79
N LEU A 37 4.95 10.95 6.32
CA LEU A 37 4.27 9.85 5.66
C LEU A 37 4.87 9.53 4.28
N GLN A 38 5.26 10.56 3.52
CA GLN A 38 5.92 10.37 2.22
C GLN A 38 7.26 9.68 2.37
N ASP A 39 8.10 10.15 3.31
CA ASP A 39 9.41 9.56 3.59
C ASP A 39 9.26 8.09 4.01
N TYR A 40 8.33 7.79 4.90
CA TYR A 40 8.04 6.40 5.31
C TYR A 40 7.60 5.53 4.13
N LEU A 41 6.71 6.04 3.27
CA LEU A 41 6.23 5.27 2.12
C LEU A 41 7.33 5.05 1.08
N GLU A 42 8.19 6.03 0.83
CA GLU A 42 9.34 5.88 -0.08
C GLU A 42 10.34 4.82 0.43
N ASP A 43 10.61 4.80 1.73
CA ASP A 43 11.45 3.76 2.34
C ASP A 43 10.84 2.36 2.16
N VAL A 44 9.53 2.25 2.36
CA VAL A 44 8.80 0.99 2.32
C VAL A 44 8.59 0.49 0.89
N GLU A 45 8.39 1.38 -0.09
CA GLU A 45 8.30 1.05 -1.52
C GLU A 45 9.56 0.37 -2.06
N ASN A 46 10.71 0.61 -1.42
CA ASN A 46 11.98 -0.01 -1.78
C ASN A 46 12.28 -1.31 -1.00
N ASP A 47 11.45 -1.72 -0.03
CA ASP A 47 11.62 -2.99 0.69
C ASP A 47 10.98 -4.14 -0.12
N GLU A 48 11.79 -5.10 -0.56
CA GLU A 48 11.32 -6.28 -1.30
C GLU A 48 10.28 -7.10 -0.53
N ARG A 49 10.39 -7.20 0.82
CA ARG A 49 9.39 -7.92 1.63
C ARG A 49 8.04 -7.20 1.63
N PHE A 50 8.07 -5.87 1.52
CA PHE A 50 6.83 -5.10 1.38
C PHE A 50 6.19 -5.35 0.02
N LYS A 51 6.96 -5.36 -1.06
CA LYS A 51 6.47 -5.71 -2.41
C LYS A 51 5.85 -7.10 -2.45
N GLU A 52 6.50 -8.10 -1.82
CA GLU A 52 5.95 -9.45 -1.68
C GLU A 52 4.60 -9.44 -0.94
N ALA A 53 4.49 -8.72 0.19
CA ALA A 53 3.23 -8.59 0.92
C ALA A 53 2.12 -7.89 0.10
N VAL A 54 2.47 -6.91 -0.74
CA VAL A 54 1.53 -6.27 -1.66
C VAL A 54 1.04 -7.26 -2.74
N VAL A 55 1.91 -8.13 -3.25
CA VAL A 55 1.53 -9.21 -4.17
C VAL A 55 0.53 -10.16 -3.50
N GLU A 56 0.79 -10.60 -2.27
CA GLU A 56 -0.13 -11.46 -1.52
C GLU A 56 -1.50 -10.80 -1.32
N LEU A 57 -1.51 -9.52 -0.94
CA LEU A 57 -2.76 -8.73 -0.81
C LEU A 57 -3.56 -8.72 -2.12
N TYR A 58 -2.89 -8.65 -3.27
CA TYR A 58 -3.55 -8.67 -4.58
C TYR A 58 -4.07 -10.05 -4.94
N LEU A 59 -3.29 -11.10 -4.67
CA LEU A 59 -3.74 -12.48 -4.87
C LEU A 59 -4.98 -12.79 -4.02
N ASP A 60 -5.08 -12.22 -2.81
CA ASP A 60 -6.22 -12.33 -1.91
C ASP A 60 -7.40 -11.36 -2.21
N ASP A 61 -7.37 -10.61 -3.30
CA ASP A 61 -8.39 -9.59 -3.65
C ASP A 61 -8.57 -8.46 -2.60
N ARG A 62 -7.60 -8.27 -1.71
CA ARG A 62 -7.61 -7.20 -0.70
C ARG A 62 -7.22 -5.84 -1.27
N ILE A 63 -6.52 -5.83 -2.41
CA ILE A 63 -6.17 -4.62 -3.16
C ILE A 63 -6.45 -4.77 -4.66
N GLY A 64 -6.67 -3.64 -5.33
CA GLY A 64 -6.86 -3.59 -6.78
C GLY A 64 -5.55 -3.60 -7.58
N PHE A 65 -5.66 -3.88 -8.87
CA PHE A 65 -4.53 -3.93 -9.80
C PHE A 65 -3.77 -2.59 -9.92
N GLU A 66 -4.48 -1.46 -9.84
CA GLU A 66 -3.83 -0.15 -9.91
C GLU A 66 -2.88 0.08 -8.74
N LEU A 67 -3.27 -0.33 -7.52
CA LEU A 67 -2.42 -0.20 -6.33
C LEU A 67 -1.22 -1.17 -6.41
N LEU A 68 -1.44 -2.41 -6.86
CA LEU A 68 -0.33 -3.34 -7.13
C LEU A 68 0.70 -2.70 -8.08
N LYS A 69 0.23 -2.14 -9.19
CA LYS A 69 1.07 -1.51 -10.22
C LYS A 69 1.85 -0.29 -9.69
N GLU A 70 1.30 0.46 -8.73
CA GLU A 70 2.02 1.57 -8.09
C GLU A 70 3.24 1.07 -7.31
N PHE A 71 3.12 -0.05 -6.59
CA PHE A 71 4.19 -0.57 -5.73
C PHE A 71 5.24 -1.44 -6.45
N ILE A 72 4.84 -2.27 -7.41
CA ILE A 72 5.77 -3.21 -8.10
C ILE A 72 6.01 -2.84 -9.56
N GLY A 73 5.43 -1.76 -10.05
CA GLY A 73 5.53 -1.36 -11.45
C GLY A 73 4.65 -2.20 -12.39
N ARG A 74 4.48 -1.68 -13.61
CA ARG A 74 3.55 -2.27 -14.60
C ARG A 74 3.92 -3.68 -15.03
N GLN A 75 5.20 -3.93 -15.31
CA GLN A 75 5.64 -5.21 -15.87
C GLN A 75 5.41 -6.36 -14.87
N ASP A 76 5.79 -6.15 -13.62
CA ASP A 76 5.66 -7.19 -12.59
C ASP A 76 4.20 -7.37 -12.19
N ALA A 77 3.43 -6.28 -12.08
CA ALA A 77 1.99 -6.35 -11.85
C ALA A 77 1.25 -7.15 -12.93
N GLU A 78 1.56 -6.94 -14.20
CA GLU A 78 0.99 -7.72 -15.31
C GLU A 78 1.33 -9.21 -15.21
N SER A 79 2.56 -9.55 -14.81
CA SER A 79 3.02 -10.92 -14.61
C SER A 79 2.28 -11.60 -13.44
N VAL A 80 2.10 -10.88 -12.33
CA VAL A 80 1.31 -11.35 -11.18
C VAL A 80 -0.16 -11.55 -11.56
N ARG A 81 -0.77 -10.62 -12.30
CA ARG A 81 -2.17 -10.74 -12.77
C ARG A 81 -2.38 -11.94 -13.69
N ALA A 82 -1.43 -12.19 -14.60
CA ALA A 82 -1.47 -13.37 -15.46
C ALA A 82 -1.41 -14.66 -14.62
N SER A 83 -0.52 -14.69 -13.62
CA SER A 83 -0.37 -15.82 -12.69
C SER A 83 -1.65 -16.06 -11.89
N LYS A 84 -2.25 -15.00 -11.32
CA LYS A 84 -3.54 -15.07 -10.62
C LYS A 84 -4.64 -15.67 -11.48
N THR A 85 -4.75 -15.21 -12.72
CA THR A 85 -5.77 -15.71 -13.67
C THR A 85 -5.61 -17.21 -13.95
N ILE A 86 -4.38 -17.73 -13.98
CA ILE A 86 -4.12 -19.15 -14.16
C ILE A 86 -4.51 -19.94 -12.91
N LEU A 87 -4.16 -19.45 -11.72
CA LEU A 87 -4.53 -20.06 -10.45
C LEU A 87 -6.06 -20.15 -10.30
N ASP A 88 -6.77 -19.05 -10.54
CA ASP A 88 -8.23 -18.99 -10.47
C ASP A 88 -8.92 -20.00 -11.42
N ARG A 89 -8.30 -20.29 -12.58
CA ARG A 89 -8.80 -21.31 -13.52
C ARG A 89 -8.49 -22.72 -13.02
N GLY A 90 -7.29 -22.92 -12.47
CA GLY A 90 -6.88 -24.20 -11.88
C GLY A 90 -7.79 -24.61 -10.74
N ASP A 91 -8.10 -23.69 -9.83
CA ASP A 91 -8.98 -23.94 -8.69
C ASP A 91 -10.41 -24.29 -9.13
N LYS A 92 -10.92 -23.62 -10.15
CA LYS A 92 -12.24 -23.96 -10.73
C LYS A 92 -12.26 -25.37 -11.30
N LEU A 93 -11.25 -25.75 -12.08
CA LEU A 93 -11.14 -27.09 -12.65
C LEU A 93 -10.99 -28.15 -11.56
N ALA A 94 -10.21 -27.88 -10.51
CA ALA A 94 -10.03 -28.80 -9.40
C ALA A 94 -11.35 -29.06 -8.65
N ASN A 95 -12.16 -28.01 -8.42
CA ASN A 95 -13.47 -28.14 -7.82
C ASN A 95 -14.44 -28.92 -8.71
N GLU A 96 -14.47 -28.64 -10.02
CA GLU A 96 -15.30 -29.41 -10.98
C GLU A 96 -14.96 -30.90 -11.00
N LEU A 97 -13.68 -31.25 -10.86
CA LEU A 97 -13.24 -32.66 -10.79
C LEU A 97 -13.54 -33.32 -9.44
N ALA A 98 -13.56 -32.56 -8.35
CA ALA A 98 -13.88 -33.09 -7.02
C ALA A 98 -15.37 -33.36 -6.83
N ASP A 99 -16.23 -32.68 -7.58
CA ASP A 99 -17.69 -32.82 -7.55
C ASP A 99 -18.23 -33.96 -8.46
N LEU A 100 -17.35 -34.69 -9.17
CA LEU A 100 -17.64 -35.86 -10.01
C LEU A 100 -17.51 -37.19 -9.26
#